data_AF-A0A2P7QYR9-F1
#
_entry.id   AF-A0A2P7QYR9-F1
#
_cell.length_a   1.000
_cell.length_b   1.000
_cell.length_c   1.000
_cell.angle_alpha   90.00
_cell.angle_beta   90.00
_cell.angle_gamma   90.00
#
_symmetry.space_group_name_H-M   'P 1'
#
loop_
_entity.id
_entity.type
_entity.pdbx_description
1 polymer ?
#
loop_
_entity_poly.entity_id
_entity_poly.type
_entity_poly.pdbx_seq_one_letter_code
_entity_poly.pdbx_strand_id
1 'polypeptide(L)'
;MKFMLKAAVGASLLALAACGGQGDDSLGDNVADNADAVADNVEAVAENTTNEAAADSLEENAEAIRENGQAQEEAIDDADVKANTQ
;
A
#
# COMPACT_ATOMS: atom_id res chain seq x y z
N MET A 1 -6.39 12.46 24.40
CA MET A 1 -7.29 13.02 23.37
C MET A 1 -6.47 13.41 22.14
N LYS A 2 -6.44 12.57 21.08
CA LYS A 2 -5.83 12.87 19.77
C LYS A 2 -5.97 11.67 18.81
N PHE A 3 -7.20 11.30 18.43
CA PHE A 3 -7.39 10.19 17.47
C PHE A 3 -8.46 10.44 16.39
N MET A 4 -8.91 11.68 16.19
CA MET A 4 -10.05 11.95 15.31
C MET A 4 -9.71 12.79 14.07
N LEU A 5 -8.53 12.61 13.47
CA LEU A 5 -8.17 13.39 12.27
C LEU A 5 -7.40 12.62 11.18
N LYS A 6 -7.50 11.28 11.13
CA LYS A 6 -6.85 10.46 10.09
C LYS A 6 -7.81 9.90 9.02
N ALA A 7 -9.09 10.25 9.04
CA ALA A 7 -10.11 9.58 8.22
C ALA A 7 -10.46 10.27 6.88
N ALA A 8 -9.69 11.25 6.40
CA ALA A 8 -10.09 12.05 5.24
C ALA A 8 -9.21 11.88 3.98
N VAL A 9 -8.24 10.96 3.98
CA VAL A 9 -7.37 10.70 2.82
C VAL A 9 -7.70 9.32 2.24
N GLY A 10 -8.91 9.17 1.71
CA GLY A 10 -9.35 7.87 1.15
C GLY A 10 -10.20 7.97 -0.11
N ALA A 11 -10.76 9.14 -0.43
CA ALA A 11 -11.72 9.26 -1.54
C ALA A 11 -11.07 9.59 -2.90
N SER A 12 -9.81 10.03 -2.94
CA SER A 12 -9.15 10.44 -4.20
C SER A 12 -8.49 9.29 -4.97
N LEU A 13 -8.28 8.13 -4.33
CA LEU A 13 -7.69 6.95 -4.97
C LEU A 13 -8.72 6.16 -5.80
N LEU A 14 -10.01 6.27 -5.47
CA LEU A 14 -11.11 5.65 -6.22
C LEU A 14 -11.26 6.21 -7.64
N ALA A 15 -10.82 7.45 -7.87
CA ALA A 15 -10.82 8.05 -9.21
C ALA A 15 -9.73 7.45 -10.13
N LEU A 16 -8.67 6.86 -9.56
CA LEU A 16 -7.62 6.20 -10.34
C LEU A 16 -8.03 4.76 -10.74
N ALA A 17 -8.81 4.09 -9.89
CA ALA A 17 -9.42 2.79 -10.21
C ALA A 17 -10.42 2.85 -11.38
N ALA A 18 -10.99 4.02 -11.68
CA ALA A 18 -11.92 4.19 -12.80
C ALA A 18 -11.24 4.32 -14.18
N CYS A 19 -9.90 4.43 -14.25
CA CYS A 19 -9.16 4.51 -15.52
C CYS A 19 -8.46 3.19 -15.91
N GLY A 20 -8.58 2.11 -15.11
CA GLY A 20 -7.81 0.89 -15.34
C GLY A 20 -8.36 -0.36 -14.65
N GLY A 21 -9.54 -0.84 -15.09
CA GLY A 21 -9.88 -2.26 -15.11
C GLY A 21 -10.23 -2.98 -13.80
N GLN A 22 -11.53 -3.27 -13.63
CA GLN A 22 -12.08 -4.60 -13.30
C GLN A 22 -11.44 -5.30 -12.07
N GLY A 23 -11.99 -5.23 -10.85
CA GLY A 23 -13.30 -5.74 -10.45
C GLY A 23 -13.10 -6.76 -9.32
N ASP A 24 -13.51 -6.39 -8.11
CA ASP A 24 -13.74 -7.19 -6.87
C ASP A 24 -12.65 -8.18 -6.38
N ASP A 25 -12.17 -9.15 -7.18
CA ASP A 25 -11.22 -10.20 -6.71
C ASP A 25 -9.74 -9.75 -6.78
N SER A 26 -9.46 -8.57 -7.31
CA SER A 26 -8.11 -8.06 -7.52
C SER A 26 -7.70 -6.96 -6.54
N LEU A 27 -8.56 -6.54 -5.62
CA LEU A 27 -8.27 -5.38 -4.77
C LEU A 27 -7.17 -5.66 -3.75
N GLY A 28 -7.11 -6.88 -3.17
CA GLY A 28 -6.03 -7.30 -2.27
C GLY A 28 -4.69 -7.43 -2.99
N ASP A 29 -4.65 -8.26 -4.03
CA ASP A 29 -3.47 -8.47 -4.87
C ASP A 29 -2.96 -7.15 -5.47
N ASN A 30 -3.84 -6.28 -5.99
CA ASN A 30 -3.42 -4.98 -6.51
C ASN A 30 -2.87 -4.05 -5.42
N VAL A 31 -3.29 -4.20 -4.15
CA VAL A 31 -2.78 -3.36 -3.05
C VAL A 31 -1.38 -3.82 -2.64
N ALA A 32 -1.14 -5.12 -2.52
CA ALA A 32 0.18 -5.67 -2.27
C ALA A 32 1.12 -5.40 -3.45
N ASP A 33 0.72 -5.70 -4.68
CA ASP A 33 1.52 -5.47 -5.89
C ASP A 33 1.85 -3.99 -6.10
N ASN A 34 0.90 -3.09 -5.82
CA ASN A 34 1.15 -1.66 -5.91
C ASN A 34 2.07 -1.16 -4.76
N ALA A 35 1.93 -1.71 -3.56
CA ALA A 35 2.84 -1.41 -2.47
C ALA A 35 4.26 -1.87 -2.78
N ASP A 36 4.43 -3.07 -3.33
CA ASP A 36 5.72 -3.59 -3.79
C ASP A 36 6.29 -2.73 -4.92
N ALA A 37 5.49 -2.36 -5.92
CA ALA A 37 5.95 -1.48 -6.99
C ALA A 37 6.39 -0.11 -6.47
N VAL A 38 5.70 0.47 -5.48
CA VAL A 38 6.11 1.73 -4.85
C VAL A 38 7.39 1.53 -4.03
N ALA A 39 7.48 0.46 -3.25
CA ALA A 39 8.66 0.14 -2.46
C ALA A 39 9.91 -0.04 -3.35
N ASP A 40 9.79 -0.78 -4.46
CA ASP A 40 10.86 -0.97 -5.43
C ASP A 40 11.34 0.36 -6.02
N ASN A 41 10.42 1.31 -6.28
CA ASN A 41 10.81 2.64 -6.74
C ASN A 41 11.55 3.44 -5.66
N VAL A 42 11.17 3.30 -4.39
CA VAL A 42 11.83 3.95 -3.26
C VAL A 42 13.23 3.37 -3.04
N GLU A 43 13.36 2.05 -3.15
CA GLU A 43 14.63 1.30 -3.05
C GLU A 43 15.57 1.68 -4.20
N ALA A 44 15.06 1.79 -5.44
CA ALA A 44 15.83 2.28 -6.57
C ALA A 44 16.34 3.73 -6.39
N VAL A 45 15.58 4.58 -5.68
CA VAL A 45 16.05 5.93 -5.31
C VAL A 45 17.10 5.86 -4.20
N ALA A 46 16.96 4.94 -3.24
CA ALA A 46 17.95 4.69 -2.21
C ALA A 46 19.29 4.25 -2.83
N GLU A 47 19.27 3.31 -3.77
CA GLU A 47 20.46 2.84 -4.49
C GLU A 47 21.14 3.94 -5.32
N ASN A 48 20.36 4.91 -5.82
CA ASN A 48 20.91 6.02 -6.61
C ASN A 48 21.45 7.16 -5.74
N THR A 49 21.14 7.17 -4.44
CA THR A 49 21.60 8.25 -3.56
C THR A 49 23.04 8.04 -3.13
N THR A 50 23.80 9.13 -3.01
CA THR A 50 25.20 9.09 -2.53
C THR A 50 25.32 9.33 -1.02
N ASN A 51 24.18 9.42 -0.32
CA ASN A 51 24.09 9.69 1.11
C ASN A 51 23.53 8.47 1.83
N GLU A 52 24.40 7.75 2.53
CA GLU A 52 24.07 6.51 3.26
C GLU A 52 22.90 6.70 4.25
N ALA A 53 22.89 7.77 5.04
CA ALA A 53 21.79 8.01 5.99
C ALA A 53 20.44 8.24 5.30
N ALA A 54 20.46 8.80 4.09
CA ALA A 54 19.25 8.95 3.28
C ALA A 54 18.85 7.63 2.60
N ALA A 55 19.82 6.80 2.19
CA ALA A 55 19.56 5.46 1.67
C ALA A 55 18.87 4.60 2.74
N ASP A 56 19.44 4.54 3.95
CA ASP A 56 18.86 3.78 5.07
C ASP A 56 17.43 4.22 5.37
N SER A 57 17.18 5.54 5.40
CA SER A 57 15.83 6.07 5.63
C SER A 57 14.88 5.67 4.50
N LEU A 58 15.33 5.66 3.24
CA LEU A 58 14.49 5.30 2.10
C LEU A 58 14.19 3.80 2.09
N GLU A 59 15.18 2.95 2.40
CA GLU A 59 14.99 1.51 2.57
C GLU A 59 13.98 1.19 3.69
N GLU A 60 14.10 1.84 4.86
CA GLU A 60 13.11 1.71 5.94
C GLU A 60 11.70 2.13 5.51
N ASN A 61 11.59 3.18 4.67
CA ASN A 61 10.30 3.59 4.11
C ASN A 61 9.76 2.56 3.11
N ALA A 62 10.62 1.96 2.28
CA ALA A 62 10.23 0.92 1.34
C ALA A 62 9.69 -0.33 2.07
N GLU A 63 10.40 -0.78 3.12
CA GLU A 63 9.95 -1.88 3.98
C GLU A 63 8.60 -1.58 4.62
N ALA A 64 8.43 -0.38 5.19
CA ALA A 64 7.16 0.02 5.79
C ALA A 64 6.01 0.06 4.78
N ILE A 65 6.28 0.40 3.52
CA ILE A 65 5.28 0.39 2.44
C ILE A 65 4.88 -1.04 2.11
N ARG A 66 5.84 -1.96 1.92
CA ARG A 66 5.54 -3.40 1.67
C ARG A 66 4.73 -4.00 2.81
N GLU A 67 5.13 -3.76 4.06
CA GLU A 67 4.44 -4.28 5.24
C GLU A 67 3.00 -3.75 5.35
N ASN A 68 2.78 -2.47 5.07
CA ASN A 68 1.42 -1.89 5.03
C ASN A 68 0.58 -2.43 3.86
N GLY A 69 1.21 -2.76 2.73
CA GLY A 69 0.53 -3.40 1.59
C GLY A 69 0.01 -4.79 1.96
N GLN A 70 0.88 -5.64 2.50
CA GLN A 70 0.54 -6.98 2.96
C GLN A 70 -0.51 -6.96 4.08
N ALA A 71 -0.39 -6.04 5.05
CA ALA A 71 -1.39 -5.90 6.12
C ALA A 71 -2.77 -5.47 5.59
N GLN A 72 -2.82 -4.71 4.49
CA GLN A 72 -4.08 -4.35 3.83
C GLN A 72 -4.65 -5.51 3.02
N GLU A 73 -3.80 -6.26 2.30
CA GLU A 73 -4.19 -7.49 1.61
C GLU A 73 -4.82 -8.49 2.59
N GLU A 74 -4.15 -8.77 3.71
CA GLU A 74 -4.66 -9.69 4.75
C GLU A 74 -5.99 -9.20 5.36
N ALA A 75 -6.14 -7.89 5.56
CA ALA A 75 -7.39 -7.31 6.04
C ALA A 75 -8.53 -7.40 5.02
N ILE A 76 -8.23 -7.34 3.72
CA ILE A 76 -9.20 -7.54 2.64
C ILE A 76 -9.60 -9.01 2.57
N ASP A 77 -8.65 -9.94 2.59
CA ASP A 77 -8.92 -11.38 2.57
C ASP A 77 -9.76 -11.83 3.77
N ASP A 78 -9.43 -11.37 4.99
CA ASP A 78 -10.22 -11.66 6.19
C ASP A 78 -11.64 -11.03 6.14
N ALA A 79 -11.79 -9.88 5.49
CA ALA A 79 -13.10 -9.26 5.28
C ALA A 79 -13.94 -10.06 4.25
N ASP A 80 -13.33 -10.53 3.17
CA ASP A 80 -13.99 -11.33 2.12
C ASP A 80 -14.44 -12.70 2.63
N VAL A 81 -13.60 -13.38 3.44
CA VAL A 81 -13.97 -14.64 4.10
C VAL A 81 -15.18 -14.47 5.03
N LYS A 82 -15.27 -13.34 5.75
CA LYS A 82 -16.41 -13.01 6.63
C LYS A 82 -17.67 -12.60 5.87
N ALA A 83 -17.53 -12.00 4.69
CA ALA A 83 -18.64 -11.66 3.82
C ALA A 83 -19.28 -12.91 3.19
N ASN A 84 -18.49 -13.94 2.88
CA ASN A 84 -18.95 -15.16 2.21
C ASN A 84 -19.54 -16.23 3.17
N THR A 85 -19.56 -15.97 4.48
CA THR A 85 -20.06 -16.89 5.52
C THR A 85 -21.34 -16.42 6.24
N GLN A 86 -22.01 -15.36 5.76
CA GLN A 86 -23.30 -14.87 6.28
C GLN A 86 -24.51 -15.23 5.40
#